data_AF-A0A836WRV0-F1
#
_entry.id   AF-A0A836WRV0-F1
#
_cell.length_a   1.000
_cell.length_b   1.000
_cell.length_c   1.000
_cell.angle_alpha   90.00
_cell.angle_beta   90.00
_cell.angle_gamma   90.00
#
_symmetry.space_group_name_H-M   'P 1'
#
loop_
_entity.id
_entity.type
_entity.pdbx_description
1 polymer ?
#
loop_
_entity_poly.entity_id
_entity_poly.type
_entity_poly.pdbx_seq_one_letter_code
_entity_poly.pdbx_strand_id
1 'polypeptide(L)' 'MAGSTFEFTFDEAGTYDYFCMVHPWMTGIINVN' A
#
# COMPACT_ATOMS: atom_id res chain seq x y z
N MET A 1 -6.92 6.04 12.61
CA MET A 1 -8.04 6.97 12.38
C MET A 1 -9.06 6.23 11.53
N ALA A 2 -10.26 5.95 12.04
CA ALA A 2 -11.29 5.28 11.24
C ALA A 2 -11.87 6.29 10.23
N GLY A 3 -11.99 5.89 8.96
CA GLY A 3 -12.58 6.71 7.90
C GLY A 3 -11.64 7.68 7.20
N SER A 4 -10.33 7.63 7.45
CA SER A 4 -9.34 8.41 6.68
C SER A 4 -9.01 7.72 5.35
N THR A 5 -8.88 8.51 4.28
CA THR A 5 -8.37 8.06 2.98
C THR A 5 -6.91 8.47 2.79
N PHE A 6 -6.19 7.73 1.95
CA PHE A 6 -4.81 8.01 1.56
C PHE A 6 -4.68 7.78 0.05
N GLU A 7 -3.92 8.64 -0.62
CA GLU A 7 -3.66 8.56 -2.06
C GLU A 7 -2.15 8.61 -2.31
N PHE A 8 -1.67 7.77 -3.22
CA PHE A 8 -0.28 7.71 -3.65
C PHE A 8 -0.23 7.35 -5.14
N THR A 9 0.60 8.07 -5.89
CA THR A 9 0.84 7.81 -7.31
C THR A 9 2.15 7.06 -7.46
N PHE A 10 2.14 5.95 -8.21
CA PHE A 10 3.34 5.21 -8.58
C PHE A 10 3.86 5.75 -9.91
N ASP A 11 5.05 6.34 -9.92
CA ASP A 11 5.65 6.94 -11.12
C ASP A 11 6.43 5.92 -11.98
N GLU A 12 6.72 4.74 -11.43
CA GLU A 12 7.52 3.69 -12.07
C GLU A 12 6.78 2.35 -12.03
N ALA A 13 7.00 1.52 -13.06
CA ALA A 13 6.50 0.16 -13.09
C ALA A 13 7.30 -0.71 -12.11
N GLY A 14 6.61 -1.62 -11.41
CA GLY A 14 7.23 -2.46 -10.39
C GLY A 14 6.26 -3.12 -9.43
N THR A 15 6.82 -3.87 -8.50
CA THR A 15 6.09 -4.54 -7.41
C THR A 15 6.38 -3.85 -6.10
N TYR A 16 5.33 -3.47 -5.38
CA TYR A 16 5.41 -2.74 -4.13
C TYR A 16 4.71 -3.51 -3.01
N ASP A 17 5.45 -3.86 -1.97
CA ASP A 17 4.90 -4.49 -0.77
C ASP A 17 4.16 -3.45 0.08
N TYR A 18 2.92 -3.76 0.43
CA TYR A 18 2.08 -2.93 1.28
C TYR A 18 1.82 -3.65 2.59
N PHE A 19 1.92 -2.91 3.71
CA PHE A 19 1.50 -3.43 5.00
C PHE A 19 0.95 -2.34 5.92
N CYS A 20 0.14 -2.74 6.89
CA CYS A 20 -0.34 -1.82 7.92
C CYS A 20 0.65 -1.75 9.09
N MET A 21 1.15 -0.56 9.41
CA MET A 21 2.10 -0.37 10.52
C MET A 21 1.55 -0.77 11.90
N VAL A 22 0.24 -0.58 12.12
CA VAL A 22 -0.44 -0.88 13.41
C VAL A 22 -0.89 -2.35 13.48
N HIS A 23 -1.08 -2.99 12.33
CA HIS A 23 -1.48 -4.38 12.21
C HIS A 23 -0.51 -5.09 11.24
N PRO A 24 0.69 -5.46 11.69
CA PRO A 24 1.76 -5.94 10.79
C PRO A 24 1.42 -7.19 9.98
N TRP A 25 0.40 -7.94 10.39
CA TRP A 25 -0.14 -9.10 9.67
C TRP A 25 -1.02 -8.74 8.47
N MET A 26 -1.44 -7.48 8.33
CA MET A 26 -2.17 -7.01 7.16
C MET A 26 -1.16 -6.65 6.07
N THR A 27 -0.89 -7.61 5.18
CA THR A 27 0.05 -7.46 4.07
C THR A 27 -0.67 -7.55 2.72
N GLY A 28 -0.14 -6.89 1.71
CA GLY A 28 -0.61 -6.96 0.33
C GLY A 28 0.50 -6.61 -0.66
N ILE A 29 0.27 -6.88 -1.94
CA ILE A 29 1.22 -6.59 -3.01
C ILE A 29 0.50 -5.74 -4.05
N ILE A 30 1.14 -4.64 -4.47
CA ILE A 30 0.67 -3.77 -5.54
C ILE A 30 1.59 -3.98 -6.74
N ASN A 31 1.01 -4.31 -7.88
CA ASN A 31 1.76 -4.54 -9.12
C ASN A 31 1.39 -3.48 -10.16
N VAL A 32 2.39 -2.70 -10.58
CA VAL A 32 2.27 -1.61 -11.56
C VAL A 32 2.96 -2.04 -12.85
N ASN A 33 2.22 -2.07 -13.96
CA ASN A 33 2.67 -2.52 -15.28
C ASN A 33 2.63 -1.39 -16.31
#